data_AF-A0A7J7WZJ9-F1
#
_entry.id   AF-A0A7J7WZJ9-F1
#
_cell.length_a   1.000
_cell.length_b   1.000
_cell.length_c   1.000
_cell.angle_alpha   90.00
_cell.angle_beta   90.00
_cell.angle_gamma   90.00
#
_symmetry.space_group_name_H-M   'P 1'
#
loop_
_entity.id
_entity.type
_entity.pdbx_description
1 polymer ?
#
loop_
_entity_poly.entity_id
_entity_poly.type
_entity_poly.pdbx_seq_one_letter_code
_entity_poly.pdbx_strand_id
1 'polypeptide(L)'
;MAWKRMSPLLLLAWLSASVCSARDRTDLLNVCMDAKHHKTKPGPEDKLHGQCTPWRKNACCSASTSQELHKDTSLLYNFNWDHCGKMEPACKRHFIQDTCLYECSPNLGPWIQEVNQSWRRERFLNVPLCKQDCESWWEACRTSYTCKSDWHKGWNWTSGSNKCPAGAVCRTFESYFPTPAALCEGLWSHSYQVSQYSRGSGRCIQMWFEPAQGNPNEEVARFYALAMTSRAMLHGIGPLLLSLALMLQLWLLD
;
A
#
# COMPACT_ATOMS: atom_id res chain seq x y z
N MET A 1 -1.99 59.20 4.93
CA MET A 1 -1.11 58.22 5.59
C MET A 1 -1.75 56.83 5.54
N ALA A 2 -1.79 56.20 4.36
CA ALA A 2 -2.49 54.91 4.15
C ALA A 2 -1.56 53.81 3.58
N TRP A 3 -0.24 53.98 3.71
CA TRP A 3 0.75 53.07 3.09
C TRP A 3 1.41 52.10 4.09
N LYS A 4 1.17 52.20 5.40
CA LYS A 4 1.85 51.35 6.39
C LYS A 4 1.12 50.05 6.78
N ARG A 5 -0.09 49.80 6.27
CA ARG A 5 -0.90 48.61 6.64
C ARG A 5 -1.00 47.52 5.56
N MET A 6 -0.34 47.68 4.41
CA MET A 6 -0.40 46.71 3.31
C MET A 6 0.66 45.60 3.39
N SER A 7 1.74 45.78 4.16
CA SER A 7 2.81 44.77 4.31
C SER A 7 2.48 43.56 5.19
N PRO A 8 1.66 43.62 6.27
CA PRO A 8 1.39 42.44 7.10
C PRO A 8 0.44 41.43 6.43
N LEU A 9 -0.48 41.90 5.58
CA LEU A 9 -1.50 41.07 4.92
C LEU A 9 -0.91 40.16 3.81
N LEU A 10 0.16 40.62 3.15
CA LEU A 10 0.85 39.85 2.11
C LEU A 10 1.69 38.71 2.68
N LEU A 11 2.23 38.84 3.90
CA LEU A 11 2.97 37.77 4.60
C LEU A 11 2.03 36.65 5.09
N LEU A 12 0.81 37.00 5.51
CA LEU A 12 -0.25 36.05 5.89
C LEU A 12 -0.74 35.18 4.71
N ALA A 13 -0.73 35.72 3.49
CA ALA A 13 -1.14 34.99 2.28
C ALA A 13 -0.07 34.01 1.78
N TRP A 14 1.21 34.23 2.09
CA TRP A 14 2.30 33.35 1.68
C TRP A 14 2.53 32.19 2.65
N LEU A 15 2.19 32.35 3.94
CA LEU A 15 2.30 31.29 4.95
C LEU A 15 1.11 30.32 4.96
N SER A 16 -0.01 30.66 4.31
CA SER A 16 -1.20 29.78 4.19
C SER A 16 -1.18 28.85 2.96
N ALA A 17 -0.22 29.02 2.04
CA ALA A 17 -0.15 28.26 0.79
C ALA A 17 0.52 26.88 0.92
N SER A 18 1.00 26.49 2.10
CA SER A 18 1.63 25.18 2.35
C SER A 18 0.76 24.24 3.18
N VAL A 19 -0.56 24.36 3.06
CA VAL A 19 -1.47 23.28 3.45
C VAL A 19 -1.33 22.19 2.40
N CYS A 20 -0.41 21.24 2.62
CA CYS A 20 -0.51 19.95 1.96
C CYS A 20 -1.95 19.46 2.12
N SER A 21 -2.62 19.11 1.02
CA SER A 21 -3.96 18.54 1.05
C SER A 21 -3.90 17.24 1.85
N ALA A 22 -4.15 17.35 3.15
CA ALA A 22 -4.27 16.19 4.02
C ALA A 22 -5.61 15.55 3.66
N ARG A 23 -5.57 14.35 3.08
CA ARG A 23 -6.77 13.51 2.95
C ARG A 23 -7.45 13.45 4.32
N ASP A 24 -8.77 13.71 4.35
CA ASP A 24 -9.51 13.67 5.60
C ASP A 24 -9.46 12.23 6.17
N ARG A 25 -9.61 12.08 7.48
CA ARG A 25 -9.62 10.77 8.16
C ARG A 25 -10.68 9.84 7.56
N THR A 26 -11.84 10.39 7.18
CA THR A 26 -12.91 9.66 6.49
C THR A 26 -12.52 9.18 5.10
N ASP A 27 -11.53 9.80 4.47
CA ASP A 27 -11.04 9.46 3.14
C ASP A 27 -10.00 8.32 3.16
N LEU A 28 -9.58 7.86 4.35
CA LEU A 28 -8.59 6.79 4.52
C LEU A 28 -9.20 5.45 4.95
N LEU A 29 -10.44 5.44 5.43
CA LEU A 29 -11.07 4.23 5.95
C LEU A 29 -12.12 3.74 4.97
N ASN A 30 -12.13 2.43 4.71
CA ASN A 30 -13.11 1.80 3.83
C ASN A 30 -13.13 2.43 2.44
N VAL A 31 -11.96 2.45 1.79
CA VAL A 31 -11.75 3.04 0.46
C VAL A 31 -11.02 2.08 -0.44
N CYS A 32 -11.18 2.26 -1.75
CA CYS A 32 -10.42 1.56 -2.78
C CYS A 32 -9.44 2.52 -3.43
N MET A 33 -8.24 2.04 -3.72
CA MET A 33 -7.26 2.83 -4.48
C MET A 33 -7.68 2.94 -5.95
N ASP A 34 -7.33 4.05 -6.59
CA ASP A 34 -7.48 4.25 -8.03
C ASP A 34 -6.32 3.57 -8.79
N ALA A 35 -6.41 2.24 -8.86
CA ALA A 35 -5.52 1.40 -9.66
C ALA A 35 -6.29 0.59 -10.72
N LYS A 36 -5.57 -0.26 -11.45
CA LYS A 36 -6.03 -0.82 -12.74
C LYS A 36 -7.37 -1.57 -12.68
N HIS A 37 -7.65 -2.31 -11.60
CA HIS A 37 -8.79 -3.25 -11.53
C HIS A 37 -9.67 -3.07 -10.29
N HIS A 38 -9.40 -2.02 -9.51
CA HIS A 38 -10.19 -1.68 -8.33
C HIS A 38 -11.53 -1.09 -8.71
N LYS A 39 -12.56 -1.43 -7.94
CA LYS A 39 -13.83 -0.70 -7.95
C LYS A 39 -13.63 0.70 -7.36
N THR A 40 -14.54 1.61 -7.69
CA THR A 40 -14.51 2.98 -7.14
C THR A 40 -14.76 3.02 -5.62
N LYS A 41 -15.56 2.10 -5.09
CA LYS A 41 -15.88 2.00 -3.66
C LYS A 41 -15.97 0.55 -3.22
N PRO A 42 -15.69 0.25 -1.94
CA PRO A 42 -15.90 -1.07 -1.39
C PRO A 42 -17.37 -1.49 -1.41
N GLY A 43 -17.60 -2.79 -1.48
CA GLY A 43 -18.93 -3.36 -1.27
C GLY A 43 -18.90 -4.89 -1.26
N PRO A 44 -20.02 -5.54 -0.90
CA PRO A 44 -20.12 -7.00 -0.87
C PRO A 44 -19.88 -7.65 -2.24
N GLU A 45 -19.19 -8.79 -2.23
CA GLU A 45 -18.86 -9.61 -3.40
C GLU A 45 -18.97 -11.09 -3.03
N ASP A 46 -20.18 -11.65 -2.95
CA ASP A 46 -20.36 -13.03 -2.44
C ASP A 46 -19.68 -14.12 -3.29
N LYS A 47 -19.30 -13.76 -4.52
CA LYS A 47 -18.72 -14.67 -5.53
C LYS A 47 -17.20 -14.57 -5.66
N LEU A 48 -16.50 -13.95 -4.68
CA LEU A 48 -15.03 -14.00 -4.68
C LEU A 48 -14.52 -15.44 -4.67
N HIS A 49 -13.46 -15.70 -5.45
CA HIS A 49 -12.92 -17.02 -5.70
C HIS A 49 -11.73 -17.36 -4.80
N GLY A 50 -11.63 -18.64 -4.42
CA GLY A 50 -10.46 -19.23 -3.76
C GLY A 50 -9.94 -18.46 -2.56
N GLN A 51 -8.69 -18.00 -2.66
CA GLN A 51 -7.96 -17.29 -1.62
C GLN A 51 -8.52 -15.89 -1.31
N CYS A 52 -9.31 -15.31 -2.22
CA CYS A 52 -9.90 -13.98 -2.02
C CYS A 52 -11.24 -14.01 -1.27
N THR A 53 -11.74 -15.21 -0.93
CA THR A 53 -13.00 -15.35 -0.18
C THR A 53 -13.06 -14.64 1.17
N PRO A 54 -11.96 -14.37 1.89
CA PRO A 54 -12.04 -13.64 3.15
C PRO A 54 -12.58 -12.21 3.04
N TRP A 55 -12.54 -11.60 1.84
CA TRP A 55 -13.02 -10.24 1.60
C TRP A 55 -14.49 -10.15 1.13
N ARG A 56 -15.23 -11.26 1.01
CA ARG A 56 -16.59 -11.29 0.42
C ARG A 56 -17.57 -10.28 1.02
N LYS A 57 -17.50 -10.03 2.34
CA LYS A 57 -18.40 -9.09 3.02
C LYS A 57 -18.20 -7.65 2.55
N ASN A 58 -16.98 -7.28 2.18
CA ASN A 58 -16.64 -5.92 1.77
C ASN A 58 -15.29 -5.90 1.03
N ALA A 59 -15.31 -5.74 -0.28
CA ALA A 59 -14.13 -5.82 -1.14
C ALA A 59 -14.05 -4.70 -2.18
N CYS A 60 -12.82 -4.39 -2.59
CA CYS A 60 -12.48 -3.50 -3.69
C CYS A 60 -12.29 -4.19 -5.04
N CYS A 61 -12.15 -5.51 -5.06
CA CYS A 61 -12.06 -6.29 -6.28
C CYS A 61 -13.44 -6.78 -6.72
N SER A 62 -13.55 -7.24 -7.96
CA SER A 62 -14.75 -7.93 -8.46
C SER A 62 -14.58 -9.46 -8.41
N ALA A 63 -15.68 -10.20 -8.53
CA ALA A 63 -15.62 -11.65 -8.71
C ALA A 63 -14.73 -12.07 -9.90
N SER A 64 -14.76 -11.35 -11.04
CA SER A 64 -13.92 -11.68 -12.21
C SER A 64 -12.44 -11.45 -11.92
N THR A 65 -12.08 -10.33 -11.26
CA THR A 65 -10.71 -10.07 -10.79
C THR A 65 -10.21 -11.22 -9.93
N SER A 66 -11.03 -11.67 -8.97
CA SER A 66 -10.65 -12.76 -8.06
C SER A 66 -10.48 -14.11 -8.75
N GLN A 67 -11.21 -14.39 -9.82
CA GLN A 67 -11.02 -15.61 -10.62
C GLN A 67 -9.77 -15.50 -11.48
N GLU A 68 -9.55 -14.35 -12.11
CA GLU A 68 -8.45 -14.13 -13.06
C GLU A 68 -7.09 -14.22 -12.38
N LEU A 69 -6.94 -13.71 -11.16
CA LEU A 69 -5.66 -13.76 -10.42
C LEU A 69 -5.24 -15.18 -9.99
N HIS A 70 -6.15 -16.15 -9.99
CA HIS A 70 -5.84 -17.55 -9.66
C HIS A 70 -5.39 -18.37 -10.88
N LYS A 71 -5.52 -17.83 -12.10
CA LYS A 71 -5.10 -18.52 -13.33
C LYS A 71 -3.58 -18.42 -13.48
N ASP A 72 -2.94 -19.51 -13.89
CA ASP A 72 -1.50 -19.54 -14.17
C ASP A 72 -1.11 -18.55 -15.28
N THR A 73 -1.99 -18.35 -16.28
CA THR A 73 -1.84 -17.36 -17.34
C THR A 73 -2.79 -16.18 -17.13
N SER A 74 -2.76 -15.58 -15.94
CA SER A 74 -3.63 -14.46 -15.59
C SER A 74 -3.46 -13.27 -16.54
N LEU A 75 -4.56 -12.82 -17.13
CA LEU A 75 -4.60 -11.64 -17.98
C LEU A 75 -4.68 -10.32 -17.19
N LEU A 76 -4.75 -10.40 -15.86
CA LEU A 76 -4.84 -9.22 -14.99
C LEU A 76 -3.64 -8.28 -15.22
N TYR A 77 -2.45 -8.87 -15.23
CA TYR A 77 -1.18 -8.19 -15.46
C TYR A 77 -0.27 -8.90 -16.48
N ASN A 78 -0.74 -10.00 -17.08
CA ASN A 78 0.09 -10.90 -17.91
C ASN A 78 1.38 -11.32 -17.18
N PHE A 79 1.29 -11.50 -15.86
CA PHE A 79 2.44 -11.79 -15.02
C PHE A 79 2.68 -13.30 -14.93
N ASN A 80 3.90 -13.71 -15.25
CA ASN A 80 4.41 -15.05 -15.23
C ASN A 80 5.17 -15.32 -13.93
N TRP A 81 4.53 -16.07 -13.02
CA TRP A 81 5.16 -16.56 -11.79
C TRP A 81 6.32 -17.53 -12.08
N ASP A 82 6.25 -18.25 -13.21
CA ASP A 82 7.18 -19.32 -13.58
C ASP A 82 8.34 -18.81 -14.47
N HIS A 83 8.82 -17.59 -14.25
CA HIS A 83 9.86 -16.94 -15.08
C HIS A 83 11.27 -17.56 -14.93
N CYS A 84 11.48 -18.38 -13.91
CA CYS A 84 12.71 -19.15 -13.68
C CYS A 84 12.44 -20.66 -13.54
N GLY A 85 11.42 -21.16 -14.24
CA GLY A 85 10.90 -22.52 -14.07
C GLY A 85 9.65 -22.53 -13.19
N LYS A 86 9.05 -23.71 -13.01
CA LYS A 86 7.80 -23.85 -12.26
C LYS A 86 7.99 -23.43 -10.80
N MET A 87 7.24 -22.44 -10.36
CA MET A 87 7.21 -22.00 -8.97
C MET A 87 6.48 -23.03 -8.11
N GLU A 88 7.05 -23.32 -6.94
CA GLU A 88 6.44 -24.24 -5.99
C GLU A 88 5.04 -23.76 -5.57
N PRO A 89 4.02 -24.63 -5.52
CA PRO A 89 2.66 -24.23 -5.13
C PRO A 89 2.60 -23.57 -3.75
N ALA A 90 3.44 -24.04 -2.82
CA ALA A 90 3.57 -23.45 -1.48
C ALA A 90 4.04 -21.99 -1.53
N CYS A 91 4.89 -21.62 -2.48
CA CYS A 91 5.33 -20.25 -2.72
C CYS A 91 4.25 -19.45 -3.48
N LYS A 92 3.74 -20.00 -4.59
CA LYS A 92 2.76 -19.35 -5.48
C LYS A 92 1.51 -18.89 -4.74
N ARG A 93 1.03 -19.66 -3.75
CA ARG A 93 -0.14 -19.25 -2.95
C ARG A 93 0.07 -17.91 -2.23
N HIS A 94 1.28 -17.58 -1.78
CA HIS A 94 1.51 -16.29 -1.11
C HIS A 94 1.40 -15.12 -2.08
N PHE A 95 1.84 -15.28 -3.33
CA PHE A 95 1.65 -14.28 -4.38
C PHE A 95 0.17 -14.10 -4.75
N ILE A 96 -0.60 -15.18 -4.76
CA ILE A 96 -2.05 -15.13 -4.96
C ILE A 96 -2.72 -14.38 -3.80
N GLN A 97 -2.38 -14.70 -2.55
CA GLN A 97 -2.93 -14.03 -1.37
C GLN A 97 -2.54 -12.54 -1.33
N ASP A 98 -1.30 -12.20 -1.69
CA ASP A 98 -0.83 -10.81 -1.85
C ASP A 98 -1.67 -10.06 -2.89
N THR A 99 -1.94 -10.70 -4.03
CA THR A 99 -2.80 -10.11 -5.06
C THR A 99 -4.24 -9.95 -4.54
N CYS A 100 -4.79 -10.90 -3.78
CA CYS A 100 -6.09 -10.73 -3.13
C CYS A 100 -6.09 -9.54 -2.15
N LEU A 101 -5.06 -9.39 -1.32
CA LEU A 101 -4.95 -8.27 -0.39
C LEU A 101 -4.89 -6.93 -1.14
N TYR A 102 -4.04 -6.84 -2.18
CA TYR A 102 -3.89 -5.64 -2.99
C TYR A 102 -5.18 -5.25 -3.72
N GLU A 103 -5.80 -6.19 -4.41
CA GLU A 103 -6.98 -5.93 -5.25
C GLU A 103 -8.25 -5.74 -4.40
N CYS A 104 -8.38 -6.50 -3.30
CA CYS A 104 -9.66 -6.62 -2.59
C CYS A 104 -9.74 -5.81 -1.29
N SER A 105 -8.62 -5.47 -0.64
CA SER A 105 -8.68 -4.89 0.71
C SER A 105 -9.17 -3.43 0.72
N PRO A 106 -10.28 -3.12 1.43
CA PRO A 106 -10.73 -1.74 1.62
C PRO A 106 -10.02 -1.04 2.80
N ASN A 107 -9.02 -1.70 3.40
CA ASN A 107 -8.37 -1.29 4.64
C ASN A 107 -6.93 -0.83 4.43
N LEU A 108 -6.54 -0.52 3.19
CA LEU A 108 -5.19 -0.06 2.85
C LEU A 108 -5.07 1.47 2.71
N GLY A 109 -6.18 2.20 2.89
CA GLY A 109 -6.25 3.65 2.70
C GLY A 109 -5.16 4.48 3.39
N PRO A 110 -4.74 4.21 4.63
CA PRO A 110 -3.66 4.95 5.29
C PRO A 110 -2.31 4.92 4.55
N TRP A 111 -2.12 3.99 3.62
CA TRP A 111 -0.88 3.79 2.89
C TRP A 111 -1.03 4.06 1.38
N ILE A 112 -2.20 4.48 0.91
CA ILE A 112 -2.41 4.86 -0.48
C ILE A 112 -1.69 6.17 -0.77
N GLN A 113 -0.88 6.17 -1.83
CA GLN A 113 -0.18 7.34 -2.35
C GLN A 113 -0.42 7.48 -3.85
N GLU A 114 -0.54 8.71 -4.30
CA GLU A 114 -0.60 9.03 -5.73
C GLU A 114 0.73 8.71 -6.41
N VAL A 115 0.64 8.02 -7.54
CA VAL A 115 1.76 7.76 -8.43
C VAL A 115 1.30 8.04 -9.85
N ASN A 116 1.93 8.99 -10.53
CA ASN A 116 1.59 9.30 -11.92
C ASN A 116 2.24 8.29 -12.88
N GLN A 117 1.74 7.05 -12.87
CA GLN A 117 2.17 5.96 -13.76
C GLN A 117 1.09 5.70 -14.82
N SER A 118 1.50 5.19 -15.99
CA SER A 118 0.59 5.02 -17.15
C SER A 118 -0.58 4.05 -16.93
N TRP A 119 -0.49 3.17 -15.92
CA TRP A 119 -1.46 2.07 -15.69
C TRP A 119 -2.14 2.11 -14.31
N ARG A 120 -1.76 3.05 -13.44
CA ARG A 120 -2.39 3.29 -12.13
C ARG A 120 -2.13 4.72 -11.70
N ARG A 121 -3.11 5.34 -11.05
CA ARG A 121 -2.99 6.68 -10.45
C ARG A 121 -2.54 6.61 -9.00
N GLU A 122 -2.81 5.50 -8.34
CA GLU A 122 -2.46 5.27 -6.95
C GLU A 122 -1.84 3.89 -6.74
N ARG A 123 -1.05 3.76 -5.68
CA ARG A 123 -0.58 2.48 -5.13
C ARG A 123 -0.49 2.57 -3.62
N PHE A 124 -0.32 1.43 -2.96
CA PHE A 124 0.10 1.46 -1.56
C PHE A 124 1.62 1.47 -1.41
N LEU A 125 2.11 2.11 -0.35
CA LEU A 125 3.52 2.17 0.03
C LEU A 125 3.66 2.02 1.55
N ASN A 126 4.67 1.25 1.97
CA ASN A 126 5.01 1.00 3.37
C ASN A 126 3.84 0.45 4.21
N VAL A 127 3.01 -0.43 3.63
CA VAL A 127 1.99 -1.15 4.39
C VAL A 127 2.67 -2.02 5.46
N PRO A 128 2.31 -1.91 6.75
CA PRO A 128 2.98 -2.58 7.86
C PRO A 128 2.57 -4.06 7.90
N LEU A 129 3.14 -4.88 7.02
CA LEU A 129 2.83 -6.31 6.95
C LEU A 129 3.25 -6.99 8.25
N CYS A 130 2.36 -7.83 8.81
CA CYS A 130 2.70 -8.57 10.03
C CYS A 130 3.92 -9.47 9.83
N LYS A 131 4.76 -9.52 10.87
CA LYS A 131 6.01 -10.28 10.88
C LYS A 131 5.83 -11.72 10.37
N GLN A 132 4.87 -12.44 10.93
CA GLN A 132 4.64 -13.86 10.59
C GLN A 132 4.15 -14.07 9.14
N ASP A 133 3.35 -13.14 8.59
CA ASP A 133 2.91 -13.23 7.19
C ASP A 133 4.11 -13.11 6.24
N CYS A 134 5.04 -12.21 6.56
CA CYS A 134 6.27 -12.03 5.78
C CYS A 134 7.24 -13.22 5.92
N GLU A 135 7.48 -13.68 7.15
CA GLU A 135 8.35 -14.84 7.43
C GLU A 135 7.81 -16.11 6.76
N SER A 136 6.51 -16.35 6.83
CA SER A 136 5.87 -17.51 6.21
C SER A 136 5.98 -17.46 4.68
N TRP A 137 5.79 -16.29 4.07
CA TRP A 137 5.97 -16.11 2.63
C TRP A 137 7.40 -16.42 2.21
N TRP A 138 8.38 -15.83 2.90
CA TRP A 138 9.78 -16.04 2.59
C TRP A 138 10.20 -17.51 2.70
N GLU A 139 9.82 -18.19 3.79
CA GLU A 139 10.17 -19.59 4.00
C GLU A 139 9.54 -20.49 2.92
N ALA A 140 8.28 -20.24 2.56
CA ALA A 140 7.59 -21.01 1.52
C ALA A 140 8.22 -20.84 0.12
N CYS A 141 8.90 -19.71 -0.12
CA CYS A 141 9.55 -19.40 -1.39
C CYS A 141 11.06 -19.68 -1.40
N ARG A 142 11.68 -19.97 -0.26
CA ARG A 142 13.14 -20.06 -0.10
C ARG A 142 13.85 -20.90 -1.18
N THR A 143 13.25 -22.02 -1.57
CA THR A 143 13.79 -22.96 -2.57
C THR A 143 13.30 -22.73 -4.01
N SER A 144 12.33 -21.83 -4.21
CA SER A 144 11.91 -21.39 -5.55
C SER A 144 13.01 -20.54 -6.19
N TYR A 145 12.86 -20.21 -7.49
CA TYR A 145 13.86 -19.46 -8.25
C TYR A 145 13.31 -18.15 -8.79
N THR A 146 14.17 -17.14 -8.86
CA THR A 146 13.91 -15.87 -9.52
C THR A 146 15.20 -15.33 -10.15
N CYS A 147 15.08 -14.28 -10.95
CA CYS A 147 16.20 -13.58 -11.58
C CYS A 147 16.27 -12.10 -11.20
N LYS A 148 15.37 -11.62 -10.32
CA LYS A 148 15.23 -10.21 -9.95
C LYS A 148 14.81 -10.05 -8.49
N SER A 149 15.31 -8.99 -7.86
CA SER A 149 14.94 -8.55 -6.50
C SER A 149 13.87 -7.44 -6.47
N ASP A 150 13.55 -6.84 -7.61
CA ASP A 150 12.43 -5.90 -7.78
C ASP A 150 11.60 -6.37 -8.98
N TRP A 151 10.35 -6.73 -8.72
CA TRP A 151 9.41 -7.28 -9.69
C TRP A 151 8.43 -6.24 -10.24
N HIS A 152 8.49 -4.99 -9.78
CA HIS A 152 7.66 -3.91 -10.30
C HIS A 152 8.17 -3.37 -11.64
N LYS A 153 9.48 -3.46 -11.90
CA LYS A 153 10.13 -2.85 -13.08
C LYS A 153 11.28 -3.68 -13.64
N GLY A 154 11.67 -3.40 -14.88
CA GLY A 154 12.86 -3.96 -15.52
C GLY A 154 12.73 -5.42 -15.94
N TRP A 155 11.52 -5.87 -16.28
CA TRP A 155 11.27 -7.14 -16.97
C TRP A 155 11.40 -6.97 -18.49
N ASN A 156 11.70 -8.06 -19.20
CA ASN A 156 11.51 -8.12 -20.64
C ASN A 156 10.06 -8.55 -20.94
N TRP A 157 9.32 -7.72 -21.70
CA TRP A 157 7.91 -7.94 -22.04
C TRP A 157 7.68 -8.27 -23.53
N THR A 158 8.73 -8.46 -24.34
CA THR A 158 8.62 -8.64 -25.80
C THR A 158 7.73 -9.83 -26.19
N SER A 159 7.63 -10.87 -25.35
CA SER A 159 6.77 -12.03 -25.58
C SER A 159 5.32 -11.87 -25.06
N GLY A 160 4.92 -10.68 -24.61
CA GLY A 160 3.58 -10.41 -24.05
C GLY A 160 3.40 -10.79 -22.58
N SER A 161 4.40 -11.41 -21.95
CA SER A 161 4.48 -11.72 -20.52
C SER A 161 5.90 -11.41 -20.01
N ASN A 162 6.08 -11.23 -18.71
CA ASN A 162 7.41 -10.92 -18.17
C ASN A 162 8.37 -12.12 -18.28
N LYS A 163 9.56 -11.82 -18.77
CA LYS A 163 10.74 -12.70 -18.84
C LYS A 163 11.94 -12.03 -18.19
N CYS A 164 12.87 -12.83 -17.70
CA CYS A 164 14.13 -12.34 -17.19
C CYS A 164 14.82 -11.46 -18.24
N PRO A 165 15.28 -10.25 -17.87
CA PRO A 165 16.01 -9.37 -18.79
C PRO A 165 17.38 -9.98 -19.12
N ALA A 166 18.01 -9.47 -20.19
CA ALA A 166 19.33 -9.94 -20.60
C ALA A 166 20.35 -9.81 -19.45
N GLY A 167 21.15 -10.87 -19.23
CA GLY A 167 22.15 -10.93 -18.17
C GLY A 167 21.61 -11.25 -16.77
N ALA A 168 20.28 -11.26 -16.56
CA ALA A 168 19.70 -11.70 -15.28
C ALA A 168 19.68 -13.23 -15.21
N VAL A 169 20.33 -13.79 -14.19
CA VAL A 169 20.51 -15.24 -14.03
C VAL A 169 19.50 -15.76 -13.00
N CYS A 170 18.82 -16.86 -13.32
CA CYS A 170 17.97 -17.53 -12.35
C CYS A 170 18.78 -18.12 -11.20
N ARG A 171 18.46 -17.73 -9.97
CA ARG A 171 19.01 -18.26 -8.71
C ARG A 171 17.88 -18.49 -7.72
N THR A 172 18.18 -19.15 -6.61
CA THR A 172 17.22 -19.33 -5.53
C THR A 172 16.72 -17.98 -5.01
N PHE A 173 15.47 -17.95 -4.55
CA PHE A 173 14.88 -16.77 -3.90
C PHE A 173 15.77 -16.23 -2.79
N GLU A 174 16.36 -17.09 -1.96
CA GLU A 174 17.29 -16.71 -0.90
C GLU A 174 18.51 -15.91 -1.40
N SER A 175 18.96 -16.14 -2.64
CA SER A 175 20.08 -15.38 -3.21
C SER A 175 19.70 -13.94 -3.55
N TYR A 176 18.46 -13.71 -4.01
CA TYR A 176 17.94 -12.38 -4.34
C TYR A 176 17.29 -11.68 -3.13
N PHE A 177 16.81 -12.47 -2.18
CA PHE A 177 16.11 -12.05 -0.98
C PHE A 177 16.69 -12.78 0.24
N PRO A 178 17.83 -12.31 0.78
CA PRO A 178 18.54 -13.02 1.86
C PRO A 178 17.80 -13.08 3.20
N THR A 179 16.74 -12.27 3.36
CA THR A 179 15.93 -12.21 4.58
C THR A 179 14.45 -12.05 4.23
N PRO A 180 13.52 -12.34 5.16
CA PRO A 180 12.10 -12.06 4.96
C PRO A 180 11.82 -10.60 4.59
N ALA A 181 12.45 -9.65 5.29
CA ALA A 181 12.31 -8.23 4.98
C ALA A 181 12.79 -7.88 3.57
N ALA A 182 13.91 -8.45 3.12
CA ALA A 182 14.38 -8.23 1.75
C ALA A 182 13.34 -8.66 0.70
N LEU A 183 12.61 -9.75 0.93
CA LEU A 183 11.50 -10.17 0.08
C LEU A 183 10.33 -9.19 0.17
N CYS A 184 9.73 -9.05 1.35
CA CYS A 184 8.45 -8.35 1.48
C CYS A 184 8.55 -6.86 1.12
N GLU A 185 9.68 -6.22 1.46
CA GLU A 185 9.90 -4.80 1.17
C GLU A 185 10.45 -4.56 -0.24
N GLY A 186 11.34 -5.45 -0.73
CA GLY A 186 12.04 -5.28 -1.99
C GLY A 186 11.23 -5.68 -3.22
N LEU A 187 10.53 -6.81 -3.13
CA LEU A 187 9.85 -7.47 -4.26
C LEU A 187 8.95 -6.51 -5.04
N TRP A 188 8.14 -5.73 -4.33
CA TRP A 188 7.20 -4.78 -4.92
C TRP A 188 7.61 -3.32 -4.68
N SER A 189 8.90 -3.00 -4.68
CA SER A 189 9.43 -1.63 -4.53
C SER A 189 8.78 -0.86 -3.37
N HIS A 190 8.93 -1.34 -2.13
CA HIS A 190 8.40 -0.72 -0.91
C HIS A 190 6.88 -0.59 -0.84
N SER A 191 6.16 -1.49 -1.53
CA SER A 191 4.73 -1.72 -1.23
C SER A 191 4.55 -2.05 0.26
N TYR A 192 5.33 -2.98 0.80
CA TYR A 192 5.32 -3.30 2.22
C TYR A 192 6.51 -2.71 2.95
N GLN A 193 6.30 -2.48 4.24
CA GLN A 193 7.34 -2.34 5.26
C GLN A 193 7.04 -3.38 6.33
N VAL A 194 7.99 -4.24 6.69
CA VAL A 194 7.70 -5.31 7.65
C VAL A 194 7.56 -4.72 9.04
N SER A 195 6.43 -5.01 9.67
CA SER A 195 6.16 -4.60 11.04
C SER A 195 6.84 -5.53 12.04
N GLN A 196 7.31 -4.98 13.16
CA GLN A 196 7.78 -5.79 14.29
C GLN A 196 6.62 -6.42 15.07
N TYR A 197 5.39 -5.94 14.85
CA TYR A 197 4.21 -6.46 15.51
C TYR A 197 3.80 -7.82 14.95
N SER A 198 3.27 -8.64 15.85
CA SER A 198 2.73 -9.96 15.51
C SER A 198 1.29 -9.87 15.01
N ARG A 199 0.86 -10.90 14.28
CA ARG A 199 -0.55 -11.12 13.94
C ARG A 199 -1.45 -10.98 15.18
N GLY A 200 -2.62 -10.37 15.00
CA GLY A 200 -3.60 -10.14 16.09
C GLY A 200 -3.29 -8.95 17.01
N SER A 201 -2.17 -8.23 16.81
CA SER A 201 -1.82 -7.06 17.63
C SER A 201 -2.69 -5.81 17.40
N GLY A 202 -3.46 -5.77 16.32
CA GLY A 202 -4.13 -4.56 15.85
C GLY A 202 -3.17 -3.50 15.28
N ARG A 203 -1.89 -3.83 15.07
CA ARG A 203 -0.82 -2.89 14.64
C ARG A 203 -0.08 -3.27 13.36
N CYS A 204 -0.51 -4.33 12.68
CA CYS A 204 0.06 -4.74 11.41
C CYS A 204 -1.03 -5.37 10.52
N ILE A 205 -0.89 -5.21 9.21
CA ILE A 205 -1.79 -5.78 8.22
C ILE A 205 -1.51 -7.27 8.07
N GLN A 206 -2.57 -8.07 8.13
CA GLN A 206 -2.54 -9.51 7.89
C GLN A 206 -3.00 -9.77 6.46
N MET A 207 -2.19 -10.54 5.73
CA MET A 207 -2.52 -11.01 4.39
C MET A 207 -3.38 -12.27 4.46
N TRP A 208 -3.14 -13.10 5.47
CA TRP A 208 -3.93 -14.29 5.79
C TRP A 208 -4.82 -14.04 7.01
N PHE A 209 -6.10 -14.38 6.98
CA PHE A 209 -6.97 -14.32 8.16
C PHE A 209 -8.21 -15.21 7.99
N GLU A 210 -8.79 -15.62 9.11
CA GLU A 210 -10.00 -16.44 9.13
C GLU A 210 -11.26 -15.55 9.06
N PRO A 211 -12.05 -15.58 7.97
CA PRO A 211 -13.17 -14.67 7.80
C PRO A 211 -14.29 -14.87 8.83
N ALA A 212 -14.38 -16.06 9.44
CA ALA A 212 -15.32 -16.34 10.52
C ALA A 212 -15.06 -15.49 11.78
N GLN A 213 -13.82 -15.02 11.98
CA GLN A 213 -13.43 -14.18 13.11
C GLN A 213 -13.47 -12.68 12.78
N GLY A 214 -13.94 -12.31 11.59
CA GLY A 214 -13.92 -10.94 11.09
C GLY A 214 -12.60 -10.56 10.42
N ASN A 215 -12.57 -9.40 9.78
CA ASN A 215 -11.38 -8.87 9.13
C ASN A 215 -10.55 -8.06 10.13
N PRO A 216 -9.36 -8.53 10.56
CA PRO A 216 -8.54 -7.84 11.56
C PRO A 216 -7.98 -6.50 11.05
N ASN A 217 -7.90 -6.30 9.73
CA ASN A 217 -7.29 -5.12 9.13
C ASN A 217 -8.17 -3.86 9.27
N GLU A 218 -9.45 -4.01 9.60
CA GLU A 218 -10.31 -2.87 9.90
C GLU A 218 -9.81 -2.08 11.11
N GLU A 219 -9.44 -2.77 12.19
CA GLU A 219 -8.89 -2.14 13.40
C GLU A 219 -7.54 -1.49 13.10
N VAL A 220 -6.68 -2.18 12.37
CA VAL A 220 -5.35 -1.70 11.99
C VAL A 220 -5.45 -0.40 11.18
N ALA A 221 -6.33 -0.36 10.17
CA ALA A 221 -6.55 0.83 9.37
C ALA A 221 -7.06 2.01 10.23
N ARG A 222 -8.02 1.76 11.14
CA ARG A 222 -8.52 2.77 12.09
C ARG A 222 -7.39 3.31 12.96
N PHE A 223 -6.55 2.44 13.52
CA PHE A 223 -5.42 2.83 14.36
C PHE A 223 -4.47 3.79 13.63
N TYR A 224 -4.04 3.45 12.42
CA TYR A 224 -3.09 4.27 11.65
C TYR A 224 -3.74 5.55 11.12
N ALA A 225 -4.99 5.51 10.65
CA ALA A 225 -5.69 6.71 10.20
C ALA A 225 -5.81 7.75 11.34
N LEU A 226 -6.14 7.32 12.56
CA LEU A 226 -6.20 8.21 13.73
C LEU A 226 -4.85 8.87 14.04
N ALA A 227 -3.77 8.09 14.02
CA ALA A 227 -2.42 8.61 14.27
C ALA A 227 -2.01 9.67 13.21
N MET A 228 -2.36 9.45 11.94
CA MET A 228 -2.06 10.39 10.86
C MET A 228 -2.82 11.71 11.01
N THR A 229 -4.12 11.66 11.32
CA THR A 229 -4.92 12.86 11.55
C THR A 229 -4.42 13.67 12.76
N SER A 230 -4.03 13.01 13.86
CA SER A 230 -3.47 13.71 15.03
C SER A 230 -2.15 14.44 14.71
N ARG A 231 -1.28 13.83 13.87
CA ARG A 231 -0.04 14.47 13.42
C ARG A 231 -0.34 15.68 12.55
N ALA A 232 -1.31 15.58 11.63
CA ALA A 232 -1.71 16.71 10.80
C ALA A 232 -2.23 17.88 11.64
N MET A 233 -3.06 17.63 12.65
CA MET A 233 -3.53 18.67 13.58
C MET A 233 -2.37 19.34 14.35
N LEU A 234 -1.43 18.56 14.89
CA LEU A 234 -0.26 19.10 15.61
C LEU A 234 0.61 20.01 14.72
N HIS A 235 0.81 19.64 13.45
CA HIS A 235 1.55 20.47 12.49
C HIS A 235 0.76 21.72 12.06
N GLY A 236 -0.57 21.69 12.09
CA GLY A 236 -1.43 22.85 11.79
C GLY A 236 -1.48 23.89 12.92
N ILE A 237 -1.37 23.47 14.17
CA ILE A 237 -1.46 24.36 15.34
C ILE A 237 -0.17 25.17 15.57
N GLY A 238 1.00 24.59 15.29
CA GLY A 238 2.30 25.25 15.50
C GLY A 238 2.44 26.60 14.78
N PRO A 239 2.21 26.69 13.46
CA PRO A 239 2.25 27.95 12.71
C PRO A 239 1.18 28.95 13.16
N LEU A 240 0.02 28.47 13.60
CA LEU A 240 -1.09 29.30 14.05
C LEU A 240 -0.77 29.98 15.40
N LEU A 241 -0.14 29.26 16.33
CA LEU A 241 0.31 29.82 17.61
C LEU A 241 1.48 30.79 17.44
N LEU A 242 2.41 30.49 16.53
CA LEU A 242 3.52 31.38 16.18
C LEU A 242 3.02 32.68 15.54
N SER A 243 2.05 32.61 14.62
CA SER A 243 1.45 33.81 14.04
C SER A 243 0.65 34.63 15.06
N LEU A 244 -0.10 33.98 15.96
CA LEU A 244 -0.77 34.66 17.08
C LEU A 244 0.22 35.35 18.03
N ALA A 245 1.35 34.72 18.35
CA ALA A 245 2.38 35.30 19.19
C ALA A 245 3.06 36.52 18.54
N LEU A 246 3.37 36.43 17.24
CA LEU A 246 3.90 37.55 16.45
C LEU A 246 2.92 38.72 16.38
N MET A 247 1.62 38.44 16.18
CA MET A 247 0.58 39.47 16.17
C MET A 247 0.41 40.15 17.53
N LEU A 248 0.51 39.39 18.63
CA LEU A 248 0.49 39.95 19.99
C LEU A 248 1.69 40.85 20.26
N GLN A 249 2.88 40.45 19.81
CA GLN A 249 4.09 41.27 19.94
C GLN A 249 3.98 42.57 19.15
N LEU A 250 3.49 42.50 17.90
CA LEU A 250 3.26 43.67 17.05
C LEU A 250 2.22 44.64 17.64
N TRP A 251 1.18 44.12 18.32
CA TRP A 251 0.18 44.95 19.02
C TRP A 251 0.69 45.63 20.28
N LEU A 252 1.70 45.08 20.95
CA LEU A 252 2.30 45.67 22.16
C LEU A 252 3.40 46.71 21.86
N LEU A 253 3.78 46.85 20.60
CA LEU A 253 4.82 47.76 20.11
C LEU A 253 4.25 49.03 19.44
N ASP A 254 2.92 49.12 19.29
CA ASP A 254 2.15 50.33 18.92
C ASP A 254 1.47 50.95 20.15
#